data_AF-A0A1Y2S5R3-F1
#
_entry.id   AF-A0A1Y2S5R3-F1
#
_cell.length_a   1.000
_cell.length_b   1.000
_cell.length_c   1.000
_cell.angle_alpha   90.00
_cell.angle_beta   90.00
_cell.angle_gamma   90.00
#
_symmetry.space_group_name_H-M   'P 1'
#
loop_
_entity.id
_entity.type
_entity.pdbx_description
1 polymer ?
#
loop_
_entity_poly.entity_id
_entity_poly.type
_entity_poly.pdbx_seq_one_letter_code
_entity_poly.pdbx_strand_id
1 'polypeptide(L)'
;MIDSGQEIHLKSGGKVVLEATSEITLKVGGSFLKVTPGGILCSPMNVGQGSGGSGRGLELQLPEGVAPLAQVGQLPMAETLPAIEFPVQPACAELAQQDAGLVIKPVKG
;
A
#
# COMPACT_ATOMS: atom_id res chain seq x y z
N MET A 1 29.92 14.68 -16.88
CA MET A 1 29.72 13.22 -16.80
C MET A 1 30.37 12.75 -15.52
N ILE A 2 29.64 12.04 -14.68
CA ILE A 2 30.22 11.37 -13.50
C ILE A 2 30.37 9.92 -13.90
N ASP A 3 31.60 9.42 -13.88
CA ASP A 3 31.94 8.04 -14.18
C ASP A 3 32.75 7.51 -13.00
N SER A 4 32.28 6.42 -12.38
CA SER A 4 32.94 5.77 -11.27
C SER A 4 33.17 4.31 -11.62
N GLY A 5 34.41 3.85 -11.51
CA GLY A 5 34.79 2.49 -11.87
C GLY A 5 34.31 1.40 -10.91
N GLN A 6 33.78 1.77 -9.73
CA GLN A 6 33.27 0.80 -8.75
C GLN A 6 31.94 1.24 -8.13
N GLU A 7 31.91 2.40 -7.45
CA GLU A 7 30.74 2.82 -6.67
C GLU A 7 30.56 4.34 -6.62
N ILE A 8 29.32 4.80 -6.47
CA ILE A 8 28.97 6.20 -6.21
C ILE A 8 28.09 6.24 -4.96
N HIS A 9 28.54 6.99 -3.95
CA HIS A 9 27.81 7.16 -2.69
C HIS A 9 27.07 8.50 -2.71
N LEU A 10 25.74 8.46 -2.83
CA LEU A 10 24.88 9.64 -2.77
C LEU A 10 24.22 9.74 -1.39
N LYS A 11 24.85 10.49 -0.47
CA LYS A 11 24.33 10.74 0.87
C LYS A 11 23.84 12.18 1.00
N SER A 12 22.62 12.37 1.49
CA SER A 12 22.06 13.69 1.82
C SER A 12 21.60 13.70 3.28
N GLY A 13 21.87 14.80 3.99
CA GLY A 13 21.28 15.05 5.31
C GLY A 13 19.83 15.57 5.24
N GLY A 14 19.31 15.77 4.02
CA GLY A 14 17.95 16.24 3.76
C GLY A 14 17.35 15.52 2.56
N LYS A 15 17.00 16.25 1.49
CA LYS A 15 16.39 15.71 0.27
C LYS A 15 17.41 15.52 -0.85
N VAL A 16 17.18 14.53 -1.71
CA VAL A 16 17.82 14.40 -3.04
C VAL A 16 16.71 14.56 -4.08
N VAL A 17 16.96 15.37 -5.10
CA VAL A 17 16.07 15.54 -6.26
C VAL A 17 16.84 15.17 -7.51
N LEU A 18 16.28 14.25 -8.30
CA LEU A 18 16.82 13.84 -9.59
C LEU A 18 15.87 14.35 -10.66
N GLU A 19 16.31 15.30 -11.47
CA GLU A 19 15.50 15.90 -12.54
C GLU A 19 16.02 15.46 -13.90
N ALA A 20 15.10 15.02 -14.76
CA ALA A 20 15.37 14.72 -16.15
C ALA A 20 14.17 15.15 -16.99
N THR A 21 14.44 15.75 -18.16
CA THR A 21 13.38 16.19 -19.08
C THR A 21 12.69 15.02 -19.78
N SER A 22 13.44 13.95 -20.06
CA SER A 22 12.96 12.82 -20.86
C SER A 22 12.79 11.55 -20.04
N GLU A 23 13.83 11.10 -19.35
CA GLU A 23 13.84 9.81 -18.66
C GLU A 23 14.92 9.75 -17.59
N ILE A 24 14.63 9.05 -16.49
CA ILE A 24 15.64 8.58 -15.53
C ILE A 24 15.70 7.05 -15.64
N THR A 25 16.89 6.51 -15.91
CA THR A 25 17.11 5.06 -15.96
C THR A 25 18.22 4.64 -15.00
N LEU A 26 17.89 3.70 -14.12
CA LEU A 26 18.81 3.00 -13.23
C LEU A 26 18.92 1.56 -13.74
N LYS A 27 20.12 1.15 -14.17
CA LYS A 27 20.35 -0.18 -14.73
C LYS A 27 21.53 -0.86 -14.03
N VAL A 28 21.35 -2.13 -13.69
CA VAL A 28 22.42 -3.00 -13.19
C VAL A 28 22.24 -4.38 -13.83
N GLY A 29 23.25 -4.81 -14.59
CA GLY A 29 23.16 -6.05 -15.37
C GLY A 29 21.92 -6.08 -16.27
N GLY A 30 21.09 -7.12 -16.12
CA GLY A 30 19.82 -7.32 -16.82
C GLY A 30 18.60 -6.65 -16.17
N SER A 31 18.75 -6.05 -14.99
CA SER A 31 17.67 -5.41 -14.23
C SER A 31 17.67 -3.90 -14.44
N PHE A 32 16.49 -3.29 -14.43
CA PHE A 32 16.33 -1.86 -14.62
C PHE A 32 15.12 -1.27 -13.88
N LEU A 33 15.21 0.02 -13.59
CA LEU A 33 14.10 0.90 -13.20
C LEU A 33 14.15 2.15 -14.08
N LYS A 34 13.04 2.47 -14.71
CA LYS A 34 12.93 3.52 -15.72
C LYS A 34 11.73 4.40 -15.41
N VAL A 35 11.97 5.71 -15.29
CA VAL A 35 10.96 6.72 -15.02
C VAL A 35 10.85 7.61 -16.24
N THR A 36 9.66 7.62 -16.85
CA THR A 36 9.34 8.43 -18.04
C THR A 36 8.07 9.23 -17.79
N PRO A 37 7.74 10.23 -18.64
CA PRO A 37 6.43 10.89 -18.61
C PRO A 37 5.24 9.93 -18.73
N GLY A 38 5.44 8.76 -19.36
CA GLY A 38 4.42 7.72 -19.50
C GLY A 38 4.28 6.81 -18.27
N GLY A 39 5.08 7.02 -17.23
CA GLY A 39 5.04 6.24 -15.98
C GLY A 39 6.37 5.55 -15.64
N ILE A 40 6.27 4.61 -14.70
CA ILE A 40 7.41 3.87 -14.14
C ILE A 40 7.40 2.44 -14.69
N LEU A 41 8.49 2.03 -15.32
CA LEU A 41 8.70 0.67 -15.83
C LEU A 41 9.91 0.04 -15.12
N CYS A 42 9.79 -1.21 -14.68
CA CYS A 42 10.90 -1.94 -14.08
C CYS A 42 10.96 -3.38 -14.55
N SER A 43 12.15 -3.98 -14.49
CA SER A 43 12.30 -5.43 -14.56
C SER A 43 11.59 -6.10 -13.37
N PRO A 44 11.24 -7.40 -13.44
CA PRO A 44 10.75 -8.13 -12.28
C PRO A 44 11.68 -7.91 -11.08
N MET A 45 11.13 -7.37 -10.00
CA MET A 45 11.88 -7.07 -8.79
C MET A 45 11.11 -7.59 -7.59
N ASN A 46 11.84 -8.07 -6.58
CA ASN A 46 11.25 -8.55 -5.34
C ASN A 46 10.85 -7.35 -4.47
N VAL A 47 9.65 -6.81 -4.67
CA VAL A 47 9.09 -5.75 -3.83
C VAL A 47 8.50 -6.39 -2.56
N GLY A 48 8.83 -5.87 -1.38
CA GLY A 48 8.21 -6.33 -0.14
C GLY A 48 8.92 -7.50 0.56
N GLN A 49 10.24 -7.67 0.38
CA GLN A 49 11.07 -8.51 1.28
C GLN A 49 11.28 -7.88 2.68
N GLY A 50 10.47 -6.90 3.05
CA GLY A 50 10.27 -6.54 4.46
C GLY A 50 9.11 -7.37 4.99
N SER A 51 9.25 -7.95 6.18
CA SER A 51 8.09 -8.51 6.85
C SER A 51 7.08 -7.38 7.08
N GLY A 52 5.86 -7.52 6.55
CA GLY A 52 4.74 -6.76 7.08
C GLY A 52 4.73 -7.03 8.58
N GLY A 53 4.87 -5.98 9.40
CA GLY A 53 4.76 -6.15 10.84
C GLY A 53 3.48 -6.92 11.13
N SER A 54 3.56 -7.96 11.98
CA SER A 54 2.38 -8.70 12.39
C SER A 54 1.47 -7.72 13.12
N GLY A 55 0.42 -7.25 12.46
CA GLY A 55 -0.64 -6.51 13.11
C GLY A 55 -1.24 -7.41 14.18
N ARG A 56 -1.24 -6.96 15.43
CA ARG A 56 -2.04 -7.61 16.46
C ARG A 56 -3.45 -7.06 16.39
N GLY A 57 -4.44 -7.94 16.52
CA GLY A 57 -5.82 -7.52 16.71
C GLY A 57 -5.91 -6.60 17.92
N LEU A 58 -6.76 -5.58 17.84
CA LEU A 58 -7.02 -4.68 18.95
C LEU A 58 -7.74 -5.47 20.05
N GLU A 59 -7.09 -5.65 21.20
CA GLU A 59 -7.73 -6.20 22.39
C GLU A 59 -8.36 -5.04 23.17
N LEU A 60 -9.46 -4.52 22.63
CA LEU A 60 -10.23 -3.46 23.29
C LEU A 60 -11.04 -4.08 24.43
N GLN A 61 -10.82 -3.59 25.64
CA GLN A 61 -11.69 -3.87 26.76
C GLN A 61 -13.08 -3.31 26.44
N LEU A 62 -14.11 -4.16 26.45
CA LEU A 62 -15.48 -3.70 26.29
C LEU A 62 -15.89 -2.84 27.51
N PRO A 63 -16.69 -1.79 27.30
CA PRO A 63 -17.30 -1.04 28.40
C PRO A 63 -18.10 -1.93 29.36
N GLU A 64 -18.18 -1.55 30.63
CA GLU A 64 -19.00 -2.26 31.61
C GLU A 64 -20.45 -2.41 31.13
N GLY A 65 -20.97 -3.64 31.21
CA GLY A 65 -22.33 -3.97 30.78
C GLY A 65 -22.50 -4.37 29.32
N VAL A 66 -21.44 -4.33 28.50
CA VAL A 66 -21.47 -4.83 27.11
C VAL A 66 -21.05 -6.30 27.08
N ALA A 67 -21.98 -7.19 26.74
CA ALA A 67 -21.69 -8.60 26.56
C ALA A 67 -20.73 -8.82 25.37
N PRO A 68 -19.74 -9.72 25.48
CA PRO A 68 -18.88 -10.08 24.36
C PRO A 68 -19.69 -10.61 23.18
N LEU A 69 -19.29 -10.26 21.95
CA LEU A 69 -19.83 -10.89 20.76
C LEU A 69 -19.55 -12.39 20.83
N ALA A 70 -20.57 -13.22 20.59
CA ALA A 70 -20.42 -14.66 20.58
C ALA A 70 -19.35 -15.06 19.54
N GLN A 71 -18.37 -15.85 19.98
CA GLN A 71 -17.37 -16.40 19.08
C GLN A 71 -18.07 -17.24 18.00
N VAL A 72 -17.82 -16.88 16.74
CA VAL A 72 -18.27 -17.64 15.58
C VAL A 72 -17.72 -19.07 15.75
N GLY A 73 -18.62 -20.03 16.00
CA GLY A 73 -18.28 -21.44 16.18
C GLY A 73 -18.74 -22.11 17.49
N GLN A 74 -19.29 -21.36 18.47
CA GLN A 74 -19.76 -21.95 19.75
C GLN A 74 -21.26 -21.80 20.01
N LEU A 75 -22.05 -21.32 19.05
CA LEU A 75 -23.50 -21.27 19.20
C LEU A 75 -24.08 -22.70 19.08
N PRO A 76 -24.90 -23.17 20.04
CA PRO A 76 -25.64 -24.41 19.87
C PRO A 76 -26.49 -24.29 18.60
N MET A 77 -26.50 -25.34 17.78
CA MET A 77 -27.08 -25.40 16.43
C MET A 77 -28.62 -25.30 16.39
N ALA A 78 -29.25 -24.64 17.36
CA ALA A 78 -30.70 -24.59 17.49
C ALA A 78 -31.17 -23.23 18.00
N GLU A 79 -30.82 -22.16 17.31
CA GLU A 79 -31.69 -20.98 17.22
C GLU A 79 -31.36 -20.26 15.93
N THR A 80 -32.33 -20.23 15.02
CA THR A 80 -32.26 -19.56 13.73
C THR A 80 -32.10 -18.06 13.99
N LEU A 81 -30.86 -17.58 14.09
CA LEU A 81 -30.59 -16.15 14.05
C LEU A 81 -31.12 -15.63 12.70
N PRO A 82 -31.89 -14.52 12.67
CA PRO A 82 -32.24 -13.90 11.41
C PRO A 82 -30.93 -13.57 10.71
N ALA A 83 -30.75 -14.08 9.49
CA ALA A 83 -29.61 -13.76 8.66
C ALA A 83 -29.65 -12.25 8.36
N ILE A 84 -28.99 -11.46 9.20
CA ILE A 84 -28.66 -10.08 8.87
C ILE A 84 -27.51 -10.20 7.88
N GLU A 85 -27.86 -10.22 6.60
CA GLU A 85 -26.92 -10.13 5.51
C GLU A 85 -26.30 -8.74 5.58
N PHE A 86 -25.16 -8.62 6.26
CA PHE A 86 -24.36 -7.41 6.18
C PHE A 86 -23.86 -7.32 4.75
N PRO A 87 -24.22 -6.27 3.98
CA PRO A 87 -23.70 -6.12 2.64
C PRO A 87 -22.18 -6.06 2.75
N VAL A 88 -21.51 -7.12 2.26
CA VAL A 88 -20.06 -7.19 2.23
C VAL A 88 -19.61 -6.05 1.33
N GLN A 89 -19.10 -4.98 1.95
CA GLN A 89 -18.42 -3.94 1.19
C GLN A 89 -17.15 -4.56 0.62
N PRO A 90 -16.82 -4.30 -0.66
CA PRO A 90 -15.60 -4.82 -1.27
C PRO A 90 -14.40 -4.39 -0.43
N ALA A 91 -13.37 -5.24 -0.41
CA ALA A 91 -12.22 -5.03 0.46
C ALA A 91 -11.61 -3.64 0.22
N CYS A 92 -11.07 -3.00 1.26
CA CYS A 92 -10.54 -1.63 1.16
C CYS A 92 -9.53 -1.41 0.01
N ALA A 93 -8.84 -2.48 -0.41
CA ALA A 93 -7.94 -2.46 -1.58
C ALA A 93 -8.67 -2.22 -2.91
N GLU A 94 -9.87 -2.79 -3.09
CA GLU A 94 -10.68 -2.62 -4.31
C GLU A 94 -11.36 -1.25 -4.35
N LEU A 95 -11.78 -0.72 -3.18
CA LEU A 95 -12.33 0.63 -3.07
C LEU A 95 -11.28 1.71 -3.41
N ALA A 96 -10.03 1.52 -2.97
CA ALA A 96 -8.94 2.44 -3.27
C ALA A 96 -8.57 2.49 -4.78
N GLN A 97 -8.86 1.41 -5.53
CA GLN A 97 -8.67 1.39 -6.99
C GLN A 97 -9.81 2.07 -7.74
N GLN A 98 -11.02 2.11 -7.16
CA GLN A 98 -12.19 2.77 -7.76
C GLN A 98 -12.17 4.28 -7.59
N ASP A 99 -11.50 4.81 -6.55
CA ASP A 99 -11.34 6.24 -6.30
C ASP A 99 -10.17 6.88 -7.09
N ALA A 100 -9.76 6.29 -8.21
CA ALA A 100 -8.76 6.88 -9.12
C ALA A 100 -9.31 8.05 -9.97
N GLY A 101 -10.34 8.76 -9.45
CA GLY A 101 -11.01 9.89 -10.07
C GLY A 101 -10.68 11.23 -9.40
N LEU A 102 -9.48 11.43 -8.85
CA LEU A 102 -9.08 12.71 -8.28
C LEU A 102 -8.83 13.76 -9.38
N VAL A 103 -9.91 14.44 -9.79
CA VAL A 103 -9.82 15.67 -10.58
C VAL A 103 -9.30 16.79 -9.69
N ILE A 104 -8.01 17.08 -9.79
CA ILE A 104 -7.42 18.27 -9.16
C ILE A 104 -7.93 19.50 -9.92
N LYS A 105 -8.89 20.22 -9.34
CA LYS A 105 -9.33 21.51 -9.89
C LYS A 105 -8.26 22.56 -9.55
N PRO A 106 -7.82 23.37 -10.53
CA PRO A 106 -6.89 24.46 -10.25
C PRO A 106 -7.55 25.49 -9.32
N VAL A 107 -6.80 25.92 -8.30
CA VAL A 107 -7.20 27.01 -7.42
C VAL A 107 -7.22 28.29 -8.26
N LYS A 108 -8.40 28.92 -8.41
CA LYS A 108 -8.50 30.25 -9.02
C LYS A 108 -7.82 31.25 -8.08
N GLY A 109 -6.82 31.96 -8.60
CA GLY A 109 -6.22 33.12 -7.97
C GLY A 109 -7.09 34.36 -8.05
#